data_AF-A0A961CRE3-F1
#
_entry.id   AF-A0A961CRE3-F1
#
_cell.length_a   1.000
_cell.length_b   1.000
_cell.length_c   1.000
_cell.angle_alpha   90.00
_cell.angle_beta   90.00
_cell.angle_gamma   90.00
#
_symmetry.space_group_name_H-M   'P 1'
#
loop_
_entity.id
_entity.type
_entity.pdbx_description
1 polymer ?
#
loop_
_entity_poly.entity_id
_entity_poly.type
_entity_poly.pdbx_seq_one_letter_code
_entity_poly.pdbx_strand_id
1 'polypeptide(L)'
;MSPLSALHHTRVRAALGPDASPRARPATVTDTAADGVANVRFLDGDTSTLSVADSVRLAATLDRPDLCRLRGEPLVLWSAQHGVLAVATGPTSPPDRLVVQLVSRVEDGSVVELIGGDDQPSWQVFAASGAIPAR
;
A
#
# COMPACT_ATOMS: atom_id res chain seq x y z
N MET A 1 -9.48 -19.93 -12.01
CA MET A 1 -9.71 -18.55 -11.52
C MET A 1 -8.39 -18.03 -11.00
N SER A 2 -7.74 -17.10 -11.69
CA SER A 2 -6.56 -16.43 -11.09
C SER A 2 -7.05 -15.59 -9.92
N PRO A 3 -6.49 -15.74 -8.71
CA PRO A 3 -6.97 -14.98 -7.58
C PRO A 3 -6.59 -13.51 -7.82
N LEU A 4 -7.60 -12.63 -7.79
CA LEU A 4 -7.43 -11.17 -7.89
C LEU A 4 -6.49 -10.60 -6.79
N SER A 5 -6.09 -11.41 -5.81
CA SER A 5 -5.16 -11.09 -4.72
C SER A 5 -3.67 -11.25 -5.08
N ALA A 6 -3.31 -12.06 -6.08
CA ALA A 6 -1.91 -12.34 -6.39
C ALA A 6 -1.23 -11.17 -7.12
N LEU A 7 -0.27 -10.51 -6.46
CA LEU A 7 0.51 -9.43 -7.05
C LEU A 7 1.79 -9.97 -7.69
N HIS A 8 1.82 -10.02 -9.02
CA HIS A 8 3.04 -10.36 -9.76
C HIS A 8 4.09 -9.25 -9.67
N HIS A 9 5.37 -9.61 -9.66
CA HIS A 9 6.49 -8.67 -9.52
C HIS A 9 6.46 -7.54 -10.57
N THR A 10 6.05 -7.84 -11.81
CA THR A 10 5.98 -6.84 -12.89
C THR A 10 4.93 -5.77 -12.58
N ARG A 11 3.79 -6.15 -12.00
CA ARG A 11 2.73 -5.21 -11.61
C ARG A 11 3.18 -4.31 -10.46
N VAL A 12 3.85 -4.87 -9.46
CA VAL A 12 4.40 -4.10 -8.34
C VAL A 12 5.49 -3.13 -8.80
N ARG A 13 6.39 -3.58 -9.68
CA ARG A 13 7.41 -2.73 -10.30
C ARG A 13 6.79 -1.59 -11.11
N ALA A 14 5.75 -1.85 -11.90
CA ALA A 14 5.07 -0.80 -12.65
C ALA A 14 4.37 0.23 -11.73
N ALA A 15 3.85 -0.23 -10.59
CA ALA A 15 3.13 0.61 -9.63
C ALA A 15 4.04 1.48 -8.74
N LEU A 16 5.15 0.91 -8.25
CA LEU A 16 5.96 1.48 -7.18
C LEU A 16 7.44 1.67 -7.56
N GLY A 17 7.83 1.24 -8.76
CA GLY A 17 9.20 1.36 -9.24
C GLY A 17 9.60 2.80 -9.59
N PRO A 18 10.91 3.02 -9.86
CA PRO A 18 11.45 4.34 -10.17
C PRO A 18 10.80 4.99 -11.40
N ASP A 19 10.40 4.16 -12.36
CA ASP A 19 9.80 4.54 -13.65
C ASP A 19 8.26 4.51 -13.66
N ALA A 20 7.63 4.32 -12.50
CA ALA A 20 6.18 4.28 -12.38
C ALA A 20 5.54 5.58 -12.88
N SER A 21 4.52 5.46 -13.75
CA SER A 21 3.85 6.60 -14.36
C SER A 21 2.36 6.32 -14.67
N PRO A 22 1.42 7.04 -14.01
CA PRO A 22 1.63 7.93 -12.87
C PRO A 22 2.25 7.24 -11.65
N ARG A 23 2.99 8.03 -10.87
CA ARG A 23 3.55 7.58 -9.59
C ARG A 23 2.43 7.28 -8.60
N ALA A 24 2.65 6.26 -7.76
CA ALA A 24 1.79 6.02 -6.61
C ALA A 24 1.77 7.25 -5.69
N ARG A 25 0.59 7.60 -5.19
CA ARG A 25 0.38 8.75 -4.32
C ARG A 25 0.53 8.33 -2.86
N PRO A 26 1.30 9.07 -2.04
CA PRO A 26 1.29 8.89 -0.60
C PRO A 26 -0.04 9.34 0.01
N ALA A 27 -0.53 8.57 0.97
CA ALA A 27 -1.75 8.83 1.71
C ALA A 27 -1.66 8.25 3.13
N THR A 28 -2.61 8.60 3.99
CA THR A 28 -2.83 7.93 5.27
C THR A 28 -4.12 7.13 5.27
N VAL A 29 -4.17 6.03 6.01
CA VAL A 29 -5.41 5.29 6.25
C VAL A 29 -6.17 5.97 7.39
N THR A 30 -7.32 6.55 7.07
CA THR A 30 -8.15 7.26 8.05
C THR A 30 -9.14 6.33 8.75
N ASP A 31 -9.55 5.26 8.07
CA ASP A 31 -10.53 4.30 8.58
C ASP A 31 -10.47 2.99 7.76
N THR A 32 -10.85 1.89 8.40
CA THR A 32 -11.04 0.59 7.74
C THR A 32 -12.34 -0.06 8.18
N ALA A 33 -13.16 -0.47 7.22
CA ALA A 33 -14.33 -1.28 7.49
C ALA A 33 -13.99 -2.78 7.44
N ALA A 34 -14.81 -3.58 8.12
CA ALA A 34 -14.60 -5.02 8.31
C ALA A 34 -14.62 -5.85 7.01
N ASP A 35 -15.02 -5.26 5.88
CA ASP A 35 -15.19 -5.88 4.57
C ASP A 35 -14.01 -5.66 3.62
N GLY A 36 -12.86 -5.19 4.13
CA GLY A 36 -11.68 -4.91 3.31
C GLY A 36 -11.75 -3.56 2.61
N VAL A 37 -12.65 -2.69 3.04
CA VAL A 37 -12.69 -1.30 2.57
C VAL A 37 -11.75 -0.45 3.42
N ALA A 38 -10.80 0.22 2.78
CA ALA A 38 -9.91 1.18 3.40
C ALA A 38 -10.18 2.59 2.87
N ASN A 39 -10.42 3.55 3.78
CA ASN A 39 -10.49 4.96 3.42
C ASN A 39 -9.11 5.57 3.56
N VAL A 40 -8.65 6.20 2.47
CA VAL A 40 -7.34 6.85 2.42
C VAL A 40 -7.50 8.35 2.18
N ARG A 41 -6.63 9.13 2.83
CA ARG A 41 -6.50 10.58 2.62
C ARG A 41 -5.12 10.91 2.06
N PHE A 42 -5.08 11.47 0.87
CA PHE A 42 -3.85 11.91 0.21
C PHE A 42 -3.30 13.18 0.85
N LEU A 43 -2.03 13.47 0.59
CA LEU A 43 -1.34 14.63 1.19
C LEU A 43 -1.88 15.99 0.73
N ASP A 44 -2.55 16.03 -0.42
CA ASP A 44 -3.27 17.20 -0.94
C ASP A 44 -4.68 17.36 -0.34
N GLY A 45 -5.11 16.41 0.49
CA GLY A 45 -6.41 16.43 1.17
C GLY A 45 -7.50 15.62 0.48
N ASP A 46 -7.27 15.14 -0.76
CA ASP A 46 -8.20 14.26 -1.46
C ASP A 46 -8.45 12.98 -0.65
N THR A 47 -9.63 12.37 -0.83
CA THR A 47 -9.94 11.07 -0.23
C THR A 47 -10.30 10.04 -1.29
N SER A 48 -10.07 8.77 -0.97
CA SER A 48 -10.52 7.65 -1.78
C SER A 48 -10.89 6.47 -0.89
N THR A 49 -11.86 5.68 -1.36
CA THR A 49 -12.29 4.45 -0.71
C THR A 49 -11.78 3.29 -1.57
N LEU A 50 -11.02 2.38 -0.95
CA LEU A 50 -10.33 1.29 -1.63
C LEU A 50 -10.93 -0.04 -1.20
N SER A 51 -11.30 -0.91 -2.14
CA SER A 51 -11.60 -2.31 -1.87
C SER A 51 -10.32 -3.12 -1.97
N VAL A 52 -9.87 -3.71 -0.87
CA VAL A 52 -8.64 -4.48 -0.75
C VAL A 52 -8.98 -5.96 -0.80
N ALA A 53 -8.33 -6.70 -1.70
CA ALA A 53 -8.68 -8.09 -1.99
C ALA A 53 -8.49 -9.05 -0.80
N ASP A 54 -7.53 -8.76 0.07
CA ASP A 54 -7.20 -9.55 1.26
C ASP A 54 -7.38 -8.69 2.51
N SER A 55 -8.64 -8.61 2.97
CA SER A 55 -9.06 -7.79 4.11
C SER A 55 -8.45 -8.28 5.43
N VAL A 56 -8.31 -9.60 5.59
CA VAL A 56 -7.76 -10.21 6.80
C VAL A 56 -6.29 -9.84 6.97
N ARG A 57 -5.48 -9.97 5.90
CA ARG A 57 -4.08 -9.57 5.94
C ARG A 57 -3.92 -8.06 6.09
N LEU A 58 -4.82 -7.27 5.50
CA LEU A 58 -4.81 -5.82 5.68
C LEU A 58 -5.03 -5.47 7.16
N ALA A 59 -6.07 -5.99 7.79
CA ALA A 59 -6.36 -5.76 9.21
C ALA A 59 -5.17 -6.18 10.09
N ALA A 60 -4.64 -7.39 9.88
CA ALA A 60 -3.46 -7.86 10.61
C ALA A 60 -2.23 -6.96 10.41
N THR A 61 -2.05 -6.39 9.21
CA THR A 61 -0.97 -5.44 8.93
C THR A 61 -1.20 -4.10 9.64
N LEU A 62 -2.44 -3.62 9.68
CA LEU A 62 -2.82 -2.37 10.35
C LEU A 62 -2.81 -2.47 11.89
N ASP A 63 -2.80 -3.68 12.43
CA ASP A 63 -2.61 -3.95 13.85
C ASP A 63 -1.14 -4.11 14.25
N ARG A 64 -0.21 -4.08 13.29
CA ARG A 64 1.22 -4.25 13.59
C ARG A 64 1.76 -3.09 14.44
N PRO A 65 2.61 -3.39 15.45
CA PRO A 65 3.21 -2.37 16.30
C PRO A 65 4.26 -1.51 15.57
N ASP A 66 4.82 -2.00 14.47
CA ASP A 66 5.87 -1.35 13.70
C ASP A 66 5.34 -0.55 12.50
N LEU A 67 4.07 -0.15 12.48
CA LEU A 67 3.55 0.70 11.42
C LEU A 67 4.28 2.05 11.35
N CYS A 68 4.65 2.42 10.12
CA CYS A 68 5.09 3.79 9.83
C CYS A 68 3.86 4.70 9.83
N ARG A 69 3.89 5.73 10.67
CA ARG A 69 2.76 6.65 10.85
C ARG A 69 3.13 8.05 10.41
N LEU A 70 2.26 8.66 9.60
CA LEU A 70 2.33 10.07 9.25
C LEU A 70 1.17 10.78 9.96
N ARG A 71 1.48 11.74 10.84
CA ARG A 71 0.48 12.45 11.67
C ARG A 71 -0.40 11.51 12.51
N GLY A 72 0.19 10.41 12.98
CA GLY A 72 -0.49 9.41 13.82
C GLY A 72 -1.24 8.32 13.04
N GLU A 73 -1.45 8.50 11.73
CA GLU A 73 -2.18 7.56 10.88
C GLU A 73 -1.23 6.68 10.05
N PRO A 74 -1.59 5.42 9.73
CA PRO A 74 -0.77 4.52 8.92
C PRO A 74 -0.47 5.11 7.54
N LEU A 75 0.80 5.16 7.16
CA LEU A 75 1.24 5.63 5.85
C LEU A 75 1.06 4.54 4.79
N VAL A 76 0.54 4.94 3.63
CA VAL A 76 0.39 4.07 2.46
C VAL A 76 0.85 4.75 1.17
N LEU A 77 1.18 3.94 0.16
CA LEU A 77 1.25 4.35 -1.24
C LEU A 77 0.12 3.70 -2.01
N TRP A 78 -0.58 4.49 -2.82
CA TRP A 78 -1.66 4.02 -3.67
C TRP A 78 -1.39 4.28 -5.15
N SER A 79 -1.32 3.21 -5.94
CA SER A 79 -1.30 3.27 -7.40
C SER A 79 -2.66 2.87 -7.94
N ALA A 80 -3.48 3.85 -8.31
CA ALA A 80 -4.82 3.61 -8.85
C ALA A 80 -4.79 2.85 -10.19
N GLN A 81 -3.90 3.27 -11.11
CA GLN A 81 -3.78 2.67 -12.43
C GLN A 81 -3.43 1.17 -12.36
N HIS A 82 -2.57 0.80 -11.40
CA HIS A 82 -2.11 -0.57 -11.25
C HIS A 82 -2.86 -1.32 -10.15
N GLY A 83 -3.77 -0.69 -9.41
CA GLY A 83 -4.52 -1.31 -8.31
C GLY A 83 -3.61 -1.93 -7.25
N VAL A 84 -2.59 -1.18 -6.82
CA VAL A 84 -1.63 -1.61 -5.79
C VAL A 84 -1.68 -0.64 -4.63
N LEU A 85 -2.05 -1.15 -3.46
CA LEU A 85 -1.93 -0.47 -2.18
C LEU A 85 -0.69 -1.02 -1.46
N ALA A 86 0.11 -0.15 -0.86
CA ALA A 86 1.30 -0.54 -0.12
C ALA A 86 1.30 0.12 1.26
N VAL A 87 1.31 -0.67 2.32
CA VAL A 87 1.30 -0.21 3.72
C VAL A 87 2.71 -0.20 4.28
N ALA A 88 3.12 0.93 4.86
CA ALA A 88 4.47 1.14 5.36
C ALA A 88 4.67 0.55 6.77
N THR A 89 5.75 -0.20 6.95
CA THR A 89 6.19 -0.80 8.24
C THR A 89 7.69 -0.56 8.45
N GLY A 90 8.11 -0.38 9.71
CA GLY A 90 9.40 0.22 10.07
C GLY A 90 9.52 1.66 9.56
N PRO A 91 10.61 2.38 9.87
CA PRO A 91 10.60 3.28 11.04
C PRO A 91 9.21 3.86 11.42
N THR A 92 8.98 4.14 12.71
CA THR A 92 7.66 4.62 13.19
C THR A 92 7.18 5.94 12.55
N SER A 93 8.08 6.71 11.94
CA SER A 93 7.76 7.92 11.19
C SER A 93 8.49 7.91 9.85
N PRO A 94 7.88 8.45 8.78
CA PRO A 94 8.50 8.42 7.46
C PRO A 94 9.74 9.31 7.39
N PRO A 95 10.75 8.94 6.58
CA PRO A 95 11.84 9.83 6.23
C PRO A 95 11.35 11.00 5.36
N ASP A 96 12.12 12.10 5.33
CA ASP A 96 11.84 13.29 4.52
C ASP A 96 11.66 12.97 3.03
N ARG A 97 12.35 11.92 2.56
CA ARG A 97 12.25 11.40 1.21
C ARG A 97 11.98 9.91 1.24
N LEU A 98 10.80 9.52 0.75
CA LEU A 98 10.43 8.13 0.55
C LEU A 98 11.11 7.57 -0.70
N VAL A 99 11.78 6.43 -0.54
CA VAL A 99 12.37 5.64 -1.62
C VAL A 99 11.86 4.21 -1.52
N VAL A 100 11.27 3.71 -2.59
CA VAL A 100 10.83 2.31 -2.67
C VAL A 100 11.93 1.47 -3.29
N GLN A 101 12.47 0.54 -2.50
CA GLN A 101 13.40 -0.47 -3.00
C GLN A 101 12.60 -1.64 -3.60
N LEU A 102 13.02 -2.15 -4.77
CA LEU A 102 12.34 -3.24 -5.46
C LEU A 102 12.88 -4.62 -5.07
N VAL A 103 13.36 -4.77 -3.83
CA VAL A 103 13.70 -6.07 -3.24
C VAL A 103 12.41 -6.65 -2.67
N SER A 104 11.94 -7.77 -3.23
CA SER A 104 10.61 -8.30 -2.92
C SER A 104 10.70 -9.61 -2.14
N ARG A 105 9.89 -9.74 -1.09
CA ARG A 105 9.52 -11.03 -0.54
C ARG A 105 8.35 -11.60 -1.33
N VAL A 106 8.46 -12.86 -1.70
CA VAL A 106 7.46 -13.58 -2.49
C VAL A 106 6.94 -14.77 -1.71
N GLU A 107 5.62 -14.92 -1.66
CA GLU A 107 4.93 -16.06 -1.08
C GLU A 107 3.94 -16.60 -2.12
N ASP A 108 3.99 -17.91 -2.37
CA ASP A 108 3.13 -18.59 -3.36
C ASP A 108 3.11 -17.89 -4.74
N GLY A 109 4.27 -17.38 -5.17
CA GLY A 109 4.43 -16.68 -6.45
C GLY A 109 3.91 -15.23 -6.48
N SER A 110 3.42 -14.72 -5.35
CA SER A 110 2.92 -13.34 -5.19
C SER A 110 3.90 -12.50 -4.37
N VAL A 111 4.16 -11.27 -4.80
CA VAL A 111 4.86 -10.29 -3.97
C VAL A 111 3.94 -9.91 -2.81
N VAL A 112 4.41 -10.12 -1.59
CA VAL A 112 3.69 -9.78 -0.37
C VAL A 112 4.25 -8.54 0.31
N GLU A 113 5.54 -8.28 0.11
CA GLU A 113 6.27 -7.19 0.74
C GLU A 113 7.42 -6.71 -0.16
N LEU A 114 7.65 -5.39 -0.19
CA LEU A 114 8.92 -4.81 -0.63
C LEU A 114 9.76 -4.49 0.60
N ILE A 115 10.97 -5.03 0.66
CA ILE A 115 11.89 -4.85 1.78
C ILE A 115 12.47 -3.43 1.74
N GLY A 116 12.28 -2.69 2.84
CA GLY A 116 12.89 -1.38 3.06
C GLY A 116 14.38 -1.49 3.40
N GLY A 117 15.09 -0.37 3.26
CA GLY A 117 16.45 -0.21 3.77
C GLY A 117 16.46 0.26 5.23
N ASP A 118 17.65 0.50 5.79
CA ASP A 118 17.82 0.83 7.21
C ASP A 118 16.99 2.04 7.69
N ASP A 119 16.77 3.03 6.83
CA ASP A 119 16.00 4.26 7.10
C ASP A 119 14.69 4.35 6.31
N GLN A 120 14.37 3.35 5.50
CA GLN A 120 13.21 3.34 4.61
C GLN A 120 12.21 2.28 5.07
N PRO A 121 10.90 2.56 4.99
CA PRO A 121 9.90 1.57 5.33
C PRO A 121 9.96 0.37 4.39
N SER A 122 9.68 -0.81 4.93
CA SER A 122 9.18 -1.94 4.16
C SER A 122 7.72 -1.70 3.80
N TRP A 123 7.28 -2.27 2.69
CA TRP A 123 5.94 -2.05 2.14
C TRP A 123 5.18 -3.35 2.00
N GLN A 124 4.21 -3.60 2.87
CA GLN A 124 3.27 -4.70 2.71
C GLN A 124 2.33 -4.36 1.55
N VAL A 125 2.36 -5.13 0.46
CA VAL A 125 1.63 -4.80 -0.77
C VAL A 125 0.35 -5.60 -0.91
N PHE A 126 -0.72 -4.97 -1.40
CA PHE A 126 -2.05 -5.53 -1.55
C PHE A 126 -2.62 -5.18 -2.92
N ALA A 127 -3.28 -6.16 -3.54
CA ALA A 127 -4.16 -5.87 -4.66
C ALA A 127 -5.39 -5.13 -4.13
N ALA A 128 -5.69 -3.98 -4.74
CA ALA A 128 -6.85 -3.18 -4.37
C ALA A 128 -7.42 -2.47 -5.60
N SER A 129 -8.68 -2.05 -5.50
CA SER A 129 -9.34 -1.20 -6.49
C SER A 129 -9.93 0.03 -5.79
N GLY A 130 -9.86 1.18 -6.45
CA GLY A 130 -10.60 2.35 -5.98
C GLY A 130 -12.08 2.17 -6.27
N ALA A 131 -12.95 2.52 -5.32
CA ALA A 131 -14.35 2.75 -5.62
C ALA A 131 -14.42 3.96 -6.57
N ILE A 132 -15.04 3.77 -7.75
CA ILE A 132 -15.45 4.91 -8.59
C ILE A 132 -16.42 5.70 -7.70
N PRO A 133 -16.23 7.02 -7.48
CA PRO A 133 -17.21 7.79 -6.75
C PRO A 133 -18.56 7.58 -7.43
N ALA A 134 -19.56 7.12 -6.67
CA ALA A 134 -20.93 7.09 -7.14
C ALA A 134 -21.27 8.52 -7.58
N ARG A 135 -21.45 8.69 -8.89
CA ARG A 135 -21.77 9.97 -9.50
C ARG A 135 -23.22 10.34 -9.20
#